data_AF-A0AAF0C9V7-F1
#
_entry.id   AF-A0AAF0C9V7-F1
#
_cell.length_a   1.000
_cell.length_b   1.000
_cell.length_c   1.000
_cell.angle_alpha   90.00
_cell.angle_beta   90.00
_cell.angle_gamma   90.00
#
_symmetry.space_group_name_H-M   'P 1'
#
loop_
_entity.id
_entity.type
_entity.pdbx_description
1 polymer ?
#
loop_
_entity_poly.entity_id
_entity_poly.type
_entity_poly.pdbx_seq_one_letter_code
_entity_poly.pdbx_strand_id
1 'polypeptide(L)'
;MALANKPGQKPVVWSISGSDCSGGAGIAADIKTGHGLGVEVCCLITANTVQNSQQVLNINPVNIDILQQQVDILLEDKPPGVIKIGLVANSYQLNWLALTLGKLKQQLPGLKVIYDPVGQASAGGVLSSLTSRDISALLPLVDVLTPNLQEAQTLTGLNQISAAELAQAVTRLGAKACIIKGGHKPGNSCDDYCLDSGVNYAPQAGENGISYRLTSPRYDTSYSHGGGCSFASALSAFIAHGYLLRDALTLTKAFINQGLSACQGINDYYGAFEQLGWPAGPEYFPKVMFDNGAGLNGAFAPLGIRRPAPREALKPGGKRLGLYPVIDSLAWLERLLPLGLEIIQLRIKNTEPDQLEQMVADAVKMARAHNTRLFINDHWQLAIKYQAYGVHLGQEDLHEADLAQIQAAGLRLGISTHGCYEFLLAQQLKPSYLAIGAIYDTQTKDMTGQIQGLENLSQLLTLATDIPVVAIGGINLERAADVWQTGVDSLAVVTAITRTADLEQAVRHFRHIMTG
;
A
#
# COMPACT_ATOMS: atom_id res chain seq x y z
N MET A 1 12.57 7.74 9.85
CA MET A 1 13.64 6.89 9.27
C MET A 1 12.96 5.66 8.68
N ALA A 2 12.62 5.66 7.39
CA ALA A 2 12.28 4.40 6.73
C ALA A 2 13.57 3.57 6.78
N LEU A 3 13.54 2.41 7.43
CA LEU A 3 14.65 1.48 7.43
C LEU A 3 14.76 0.92 6.01
N ALA A 4 15.30 1.71 5.08
CA ALA A 4 15.92 1.18 3.89
C ALA A 4 17.05 0.30 4.43
N ASN A 5 16.80 -1.01 4.47
CA ASN A 5 17.82 -1.95 4.88
C ASN A 5 19.09 -1.68 4.07
N LYS A 6 20.24 -1.82 4.73
CA LYS A 6 21.53 -1.73 4.04
C LYS A 6 21.46 -2.64 2.80
N PRO A 7 22.01 -2.21 1.64
CA PRO A 7 22.03 -3.04 0.44
C PRO A 7 22.54 -4.45 0.78
N GLY A 8 21.71 -5.47 0.54
CA GLY A 8 22.04 -6.88 0.80
C GLY A 8 21.56 -7.47 2.13
N GLN A 9 20.96 -6.70 3.05
CA GLN A 9 20.40 -7.25 4.29
C GLN A 9 18.87 -7.38 4.19
N LYS A 10 18.35 -8.60 4.34
CA LYS A 10 16.90 -8.87 4.33
C LYS A 10 16.25 -8.35 5.62
N PRO A 11 15.00 -7.82 5.58
CA PRO A 11 14.23 -7.57 6.79
C PRO A 11 14.06 -8.87 7.59
N VAL A 12 14.09 -8.78 8.91
CA VAL A 12 13.89 -9.93 9.80
C VAL A 12 12.46 -9.96 10.32
N VAL A 13 11.77 -11.08 10.09
CA VAL A 13 10.45 -11.39 10.64
C VAL A 13 10.58 -12.58 11.58
N TRP A 14 10.09 -12.44 12.81
CA TRP A 14 9.93 -13.58 13.71
C TRP A 14 8.54 -14.18 13.53
N SER A 15 8.46 -15.47 13.20
CA SER A 15 7.20 -16.21 13.27
C SER A 15 7.11 -17.01 14.57
N ILE A 16 6.12 -16.67 15.40
CA ILE A 16 5.75 -17.38 16.61
C ILE A 16 4.52 -18.23 16.29
N SER A 17 4.71 -19.51 15.99
CA SER A 17 3.64 -20.38 15.49
C SER A 17 3.94 -21.86 15.68
N GLY A 18 2.96 -22.72 15.39
CA GLY A 18 3.11 -24.17 15.42
C GLY A 18 3.81 -24.72 14.18
N SER A 19 4.50 -25.85 14.36
CA SER A 19 5.10 -26.65 13.30
C SER A 19 4.11 -27.69 12.78
N ASP A 20 3.55 -27.42 11.60
CA ASP A 20 2.76 -28.38 10.83
C ASP A 20 3.68 -29.42 10.17
N CYS A 21 3.58 -30.68 10.59
CA CYS A 21 4.39 -31.77 10.05
C CYS A 21 4.06 -32.13 8.59
N SER A 22 2.91 -31.69 8.06
CA SER A 22 2.55 -31.86 6.65
C SER A 22 3.18 -30.78 5.75
N GLY A 23 3.64 -29.67 6.33
CA GLY A 23 4.34 -28.59 5.64
C GLY A 23 3.45 -27.62 4.87
N GLY A 24 2.13 -27.64 5.10
CA GLY A 24 1.14 -26.82 4.41
C GLY A 24 0.75 -25.53 5.13
N ALA A 25 0.90 -25.48 6.45
CA ALA A 25 0.55 -24.33 7.29
C ALA A 25 1.64 -24.01 8.33
N GLY A 26 1.33 -23.11 9.27
CA GLY A 26 2.21 -22.76 10.40
C GLY A 26 3.59 -22.26 9.94
N ILE A 27 4.63 -22.65 10.67
CA ILE A 27 6.01 -22.24 10.41
C ILE A 27 6.47 -22.56 8.98
N ALA A 28 6.04 -23.69 8.40
CA ALA A 28 6.43 -24.06 7.04
C ALA A 28 5.88 -23.06 6.00
N ALA A 29 4.60 -22.69 6.11
CA ALA A 29 3.99 -21.67 5.25
C ALA A 29 4.62 -20.30 5.46
N ASP A 30 4.97 -19.97 6.71
CA ASP A 30 5.59 -18.69 7.06
C ASP A 30 6.99 -18.56 6.42
N ILE A 31 7.82 -19.61 6.49
CA ILE A 31 9.15 -19.66 5.84
C ILE A 31 9.03 -19.55 4.32
N LYS A 32 8.15 -20.32 3.70
CA LYS A 32 7.95 -20.30 2.23
C LYS A 32 7.51 -18.92 1.75
N THR A 33 6.54 -18.32 2.45
CA THR A 33 6.05 -16.96 2.15
C THR A 33 7.17 -15.93 2.30
N GLY A 34 7.90 -15.97 3.43
CA GLY A 34 8.97 -15.02 3.67
C GLY A 34 10.13 -15.15 2.70
N HIS A 35 10.48 -16.38 2.31
CA HIS A 35 11.48 -16.64 1.27
C HIS A 35 11.08 -16.03 -0.08
N GLY A 36 9.84 -16.29 -0.53
CA GLY A 36 9.32 -15.75 -1.79
C GLY A 36 9.23 -14.22 -1.83
N LEU A 37 9.04 -13.59 -0.66
CA LEU A 37 8.95 -12.14 -0.53
C LEU A 37 10.28 -11.49 -0.12
N GLY A 38 11.37 -12.25 0.02
CA GLY A 38 12.70 -11.71 0.26
C GLY A 38 12.95 -11.21 1.69
N VAL A 39 12.28 -11.79 2.69
CA VAL A 39 12.55 -11.55 4.12
C VAL A 39 13.23 -12.75 4.77
N GLU A 40 13.98 -12.50 5.84
CA GLU A 40 14.55 -13.55 6.69
C GLU A 40 13.51 -13.93 7.76
N VAL A 41 13.06 -15.19 7.76
CA VAL A 41 12.10 -15.69 8.74
C VAL A 41 12.84 -16.46 9.83
N CYS A 42 12.83 -15.93 11.06
CA CYS A 42 13.28 -16.64 12.25
C CYS A 42 12.07 -17.26 12.95
N CYS A 43 12.20 -18.49 13.46
CA CYS A 43 11.07 -19.27 13.93
C CYS A 43 11.14 -19.49 15.44
N LEU A 44 10.02 -19.25 16.11
CA LEU A 44 9.79 -19.62 17.50
C LEU A 44 8.63 -20.60 17.55
N ILE A 45 8.93 -21.88 17.77
CA ILE A 45 7.97 -22.96 17.60
C ILE A 45 7.15 -23.13 18.88
N THR A 46 5.84 -22.86 18.81
CA THR A 46 4.93 -22.95 19.96
C THR A 46 4.42 -24.36 20.22
N ALA A 47 4.30 -25.17 19.18
CA ALA A 47 3.86 -26.56 19.28
C ALA A 47 4.28 -27.36 18.06
N ASN A 48 4.47 -28.66 18.24
CA ASN A 48 4.47 -29.61 17.12
C ASN A 48 3.07 -30.17 16.96
N THR A 49 2.58 -30.27 15.73
CA THR A 49 1.29 -30.92 15.45
C THR A 49 1.50 -32.25 14.76
N VAL A 50 0.68 -33.23 15.08
CA VAL A 50 0.49 -34.44 14.28
C VAL A 50 -0.74 -34.22 13.43
N GLN A 51 -0.54 -33.80 12.18
CA GLN A 51 -1.64 -33.49 11.26
C GLN A 51 -1.33 -33.87 9.81
N ASN A 52 -2.37 -33.95 9.01
CA ASN A 52 -2.30 -34.06 7.55
C ASN A 52 -3.40 -33.20 6.92
N SER A 53 -3.59 -33.32 5.61
CA SER A 53 -4.60 -32.58 4.85
C SER A 53 -6.06 -32.80 5.30
N GLN A 54 -6.34 -33.87 6.05
CA GLN A 54 -7.71 -34.28 6.40
C GLN A 54 -8.06 -34.08 7.87
N GLN A 55 -7.06 -34.03 8.76
CA GLN A 55 -7.30 -33.91 10.20
C GLN A 55 -6.06 -33.50 10.98
N VAL A 56 -6.29 -32.92 12.15
CA VAL A 56 -5.31 -32.80 13.24
C VAL A 56 -5.57 -33.88 14.27
N LEU A 57 -4.57 -34.74 14.52
CA LEU A 57 -4.67 -35.85 15.47
C LEU A 57 -4.21 -35.44 16.88
N ASN A 58 -3.11 -34.70 16.97
CA ASN A 58 -2.55 -34.32 18.27
C ASN A 58 -1.71 -33.04 18.18
N ILE A 59 -1.52 -32.39 19.33
CA ILE A 59 -0.72 -31.19 19.48
C ILE A 59 0.16 -31.35 20.70
N ASN A 60 1.45 -31.08 20.53
CA ASN A 60 2.43 -31.10 21.61
C ASN A 60 2.95 -29.68 21.84
N PRO A 61 2.43 -28.95 22.84
CA PRO A 61 2.88 -27.60 23.17
C PRO A 61 4.33 -27.59 23.69
N VAL A 62 5.14 -26.66 23.18
CA VAL A 62 6.50 -26.41 23.68
C VAL A 62 6.42 -25.71 25.04
N ASN A 63 7.30 -26.11 25.98
CA ASN A 63 7.39 -25.50 27.29
C ASN A 63 7.84 -24.01 27.19
N ILE A 64 7.27 -23.15 28.03
CA ILE A 64 7.59 -21.73 28.11
C ILE A 64 9.09 -21.46 28.35
N ASP A 65 9.80 -22.32 29.10
CA ASP A 65 11.23 -22.15 29.35
C ASP A 65 12.06 -22.30 28.06
N ILE A 66 11.64 -23.20 27.18
CA ILE A 66 12.26 -23.41 25.87
C ILE A 66 11.86 -22.30 24.88
N LEU A 67 10.63 -21.80 24.98
CA LEU A 67 10.21 -20.63 24.21
C LEU A 67 10.99 -19.37 24.60
N GLN A 68 11.24 -19.17 25.89
CA GLN A 68 12.05 -18.04 26.37
C GLN A 68 13.49 -18.16 25.86
N GLN A 69 14.11 -19.34 25.91
CA GLN A 69 15.45 -19.55 25.36
C GLN A 69 15.52 -19.26 23.84
N GLN A 70 14.47 -19.57 23.07
CA GLN A 70 14.38 -19.20 21.66
C GLN A 70 14.33 -17.68 21.45
N VAL A 71 13.60 -16.95 22.30
CA VAL A 71 13.56 -15.48 22.26
C VAL A 71 14.93 -14.91 22.59
N ASP A 72 15.56 -15.36 23.67
CA ASP A 72 16.80 -14.80 24.18
C ASP A 72 17.92 -14.93 23.12
N ILE A 73 18.10 -16.12 22.54
CA ILE A 73 19.15 -16.34 21.54
C ILE A 73 18.89 -15.57 20.23
N LEU A 74 17.63 -15.46 19.79
CA LEU A 74 17.31 -14.72 18.58
C LEU A 74 17.39 -13.22 18.78
N LEU A 75 17.07 -12.71 19.97
CA LEU A 75 17.15 -11.28 20.26
C LEU A 75 18.61 -10.78 20.17
N GLU A 76 19.56 -11.61 20.60
CA GLU A 76 20.99 -11.33 20.52
C GLU A 76 21.54 -11.36 19.07
N ASP A 77 21.09 -12.32 18.25
CA ASP A 77 21.62 -12.53 16.89
C ASP A 77 20.83 -11.79 15.79
N LYS A 78 19.51 -11.92 15.80
CA LYS A 78 18.61 -11.47 14.72
C LYS A 78 17.34 -10.82 15.28
N PRO A 79 17.44 -9.61 15.88
CA PRO A 79 16.27 -8.89 16.39
C PRO A 79 15.24 -8.60 15.27
N PRO A 80 13.94 -8.72 15.54
CA PRO A 80 12.91 -8.58 14.52
C PRO A 80 12.53 -7.11 14.28
N GLY A 81 12.23 -6.77 13.01
CA GLY A 81 11.44 -5.59 12.71
C GLY A 81 9.94 -5.85 12.87
N VAL A 82 9.53 -7.11 12.65
CA VAL A 82 8.14 -7.56 12.69
C VAL A 82 8.03 -8.92 13.37
N ILE A 83 7.04 -9.10 14.23
CA ILE A 83 6.64 -10.40 14.76
C ILE A 83 5.28 -10.78 14.17
N LYS A 84 5.20 -11.97 13.58
CA LYS A 84 3.96 -12.63 13.20
C LYS A 84 3.63 -13.68 14.25
N ILE A 85 2.41 -13.62 14.79
CA ILE A 85 1.88 -14.59 15.74
C ILE A 85 0.86 -15.44 14.99
N GLY A 86 1.01 -16.77 15.06
CA GLY A 86 0.03 -17.74 14.57
C GLY A 86 -0.53 -18.57 15.71
N LEU A 87 -0.32 -19.89 15.65
CA LEU A 87 -0.82 -20.79 16.67
C LEU A 87 -0.16 -20.55 18.03
N VAL A 88 -0.97 -20.26 19.05
CA VAL A 88 -0.60 -20.29 20.47
C VAL A 88 -1.44 -21.37 21.13
N ALA A 89 -0.80 -22.39 21.72
CA ALA A 89 -1.49 -23.63 22.06
C ALA A 89 -2.36 -23.53 23.32
N ASN A 90 -1.94 -22.73 24.31
CA ASN A 90 -2.59 -22.65 25.61
C ASN A 90 -2.37 -21.29 26.31
N SER A 91 -3.08 -21.08 27.42
CA SER A 91 -3.04 -19.83 28.20
C SER A 91 -1.69 -19.53 28.85
N TYR A 92 -0.90 -20.56 29.21
CA TYR A 92 0.45 -20.36 29.74
C TYR A 92 1.36 -19.69 28.71
N GLN A 93 1.33 -20.18 27.46
CA GLN A 93 2.07 -19.57 26.36
C GLN A 93 1.56 -18.17 26.04
N LEU A 94 0.24 -17.93 26.09
CA LEU A 94 -0.32 -16.59 25.84
C LEU A 94 0.13 -15.57 26.90
N ASN A 95 0.13 -15.94 28.17
CA ASN A 95 0.60 -15.08 29.26
C ASN A 95 2.10 -14.77 29.12
N TRP A 96 2.91 -15.78 28.79
CA TRP A 96 4.33 -15.60 28.48
C TRP A 96 4.53 -14.65 27.29
N LEU A 97 3.76 -14.82 26.22
CA LEU A 97 3.83 -14.01 25.01
C LEU A 97 3.49 -12.55 25.30
N ALA A 98 2.45 -12.28 26.08
CA ALA A 98 2.07 -10.92 26.48
C ALA A 98 3.21 -10.20 27.24
N LEU A 99 3.83 -10.88 28.22
CA LEU A 99 4.98 -10.34 28.96
C LEU A 99 6.18 -10.09 28.04
N THR A 100 6.46 -11.03 27.13
CA THR A 100 7.58 -10.96 26.19
C THR A 100 7.41 -9.81 25.20
N LEU A 101 6.23 -9.69 24.57
CA LEU A 101 5.94 -8.60 23.64
C LEU A 101 6.00 -7.23 24.31
N GLY A 102 5.53 -7.12 25.57
CA GLY A 102 5.65 -5.89 26.35
C GLY A 102 7.11 -5.44 26.50
N LYS A 103 8.02 -6.36 26.83
CA LYS A 103 9.47 -6.08 26.92
C LYS A 103 10.07 -5.75 25.55
N LEU A 104 9.76 -6.54 24.53
CA LEU A 104 10.31 -6.35 23.18
C LEU A 104 9.88 -5.01 22.59
N LYS A 105 8.64 -4.56 22.78
CA LYS A 105 8.18 -3.24 22.30
C LYS A 105 8.86 -2.08 23.03
N GLN A 106 9.26 -2.25 24.30
CA GLN A 106 10.06 -1.25 25.02
C GLN A 106 11.50 -1.19 24.47
N GLN A 107 12.10 -2.33 24.17
CA GLN A 107 13.46 -2.43 23.63
C GLN A 107 13.56 -2.06 22.14
N LEU A 108 12.50 -2.31 21.38
CA LEU A 108 12.39 -2.12 19.94
C LEU A 108 11.17 -1.25 19.60
N PRO A 109 11.26 0.09 19.72
CA PRO A 109 10.10 0.99 19.55
C PRO A 109 9.43 0.91 18.17
N GLY A 110 10.16 0.46 17.14
CA GLY A 110 9.63 0.26 15.78
C GLY A 110 8.94 -1.09 15.54
N LEU A 111 9.01 -2.01 16.49
CA LEU A 111 8.52 -3.39 16.34
C LEU A 111 7.01 -3.43 16.10
N LYS A 112 6.63 -4.03 14.97
CA LYS A 112 5.24 -4.32 14.63
C LYS A 112 4.86 -5.76 14.96
N VAL A 113 3.65 -5.96 15.48
CA VAL A 113 3.11 -7.28 15.83
C VAL A 113 1.84 -7.53 15.00
N ILE A 114 1.88 -8.56 14.16
CA ILE A 114 0.75 -9.04 13.37
C ILE A 114 0.27 -10.35 14.02
N TYR A 115 -1.02 -10.45 14.32
CA TYR A 115 -1.59 -11.65 14.92
C TYR A 115 -2.69 -12.24 14.03
N ASP A 116 -2.48 -13.49 13.60
CA ASP A 116 -3.48 -14.35 12.98
C ASP A 116 -4.11 -15.24 14.07
N PRO A 117 -5.35 -15.00 14.51
CA PRO A 117 -5.96 -15.70 15.63
C PRO A 117 -6.43 -17.11 15.24
N VAL A 118 -5.48 -18.00 14.99
CA VAL A 118 -5.73 -19.39 14.57
C VAL A 118 -6.34 -20.20 15.73
N GLY A 119 -7.66 -20.39 15.69
CA GLY A 119 -8.40 -21.20 16.67
C GLY A 119 -8.70 -22.64 16.22
N GLN A 120 -8.86 -22.85 14.91
CA GLN A 120 -9.20 -24.15 14.32
C GLN A 120 -8.37 -24.41 13.05
N ALA A 121 -8.05 -25.66 12.78
CA ALA A 121 -7.34 -26.03 11.56
C ALA A 121 -8.29 -26.01 10.35
N SER A 122 -7.78 -25.64 9.18
CA SER A 122 -8.51 -25.80 7.90
C SER A 122 -8.81 -27.26 7.56
N ALA A 123 -8.05 -28.20 8.14
CA ALA A 123 -8.29 -29.65 8.06
C ALA A 123 -9.28 -30.14 9.15
N GLY A 124 -9.86 -29.24 9.95
CA GLY A 124 -10.71 -29.58 11.10
C GLY A 124 -9.92 -29.90 12.37
N GLY A 125 -10.58 -29.74 13.53
CA GLY A 125 -9.99 -29.97 14.85
C GLY A 125 -9.65 -28.66 15.59
N VAL A 126 -9.68 -28.74 16.93
CA VAL A 126 -9.36 -27.61 17.82
C VAL A 126 -7.84 -27.53 17.97
N LEU A 127 -7.25 -26.42 17.54
CA LEU A 127 -5.80 -26.20 17.62
C LEU A 127 -5.36 -25.56 18.93
N SER A 128 -6.27 -24.83 19.57
CA SER A 128 -5.97 -24.02 20.74
C SER A 128 -7.12 -24.09 21.73
N SER A 129 -6.80 -24.10 23.03
CA SER A 129 -7.80 -24.02 24.10
C SER A 129 -8.05 -22.57 24.56
N LEU A 130 -7.59 -21.58 23.80
CA LEU A 130 -7.70 -20.17 24.15
C LEU A 130 -9.14 -19.66 23.98
N THR A 131 -9.58 -18.86 24.95
CA THR A 131 -10.87 -18.18 24.91
C THR A 131 -10.73 -16.80 24.27
N SER A 132 -11.86 -16.22 23.83
CA SER A 132 -11.91 -14.82 23.37
C SER A 132 -11.37 -13.84 24.42
N ARG A 133 -11.53 -14.16 25.71
CA ARG A 133 -11.00 -13.37 26.82
C ARG A 133 -9.47 -13.41 26.88
N ASP A 134 -8.88 -14.58 26.68
CA ASP A 134 -7.42 -14.74 26.67
C ASP A 134 -6.80 -13.95 25.50
N ILE A 135 -7.38 -14.10 24.30
CA ILE A 135 -6.96 -13.36 23.10
C ILE A 135 -7.08 -11.85 23.31
N SER A 136 -8.20 -11.39 23.88
CA SER A 136 -8.45 -9.96 24.13
C SER A 136 -7.38 -9.31 25.02
N ALA A 137 -6.81 -10.05 25.97
CA ALA A 137 -5.75 -9.53 26.84
C ALA A 137 -4.43 -9.25 26.09
N LEU A 138 -4.20 -9.91 24.95
CA LEU A 138 -3.01 -9.72 24.11
C LEU A 138 -3.16 -8.53 23.15
N LEU A 139 -4.40 -8.19 22.75
CA LEU A 139 -4.68 -7.21 21.70
C LEU A 139 -4.07 -5.81 21.91
N PRO A 140 -3.94 -5.27 23.14
CA PRO A 140 -3.23 -4.00 23.36
C PRO A 140 -1.76 -4.00 22.89
N LEU A 141 -1.15 -5.18 22.71
CA LEU A 141 0.21 -5.36 22.21
C LEU A 141 0.26 -5.71 20.72
N VAL A 142 -0.89 -5.82 20.05
CA VAL A 142 -1.02 -6.20 18.64
C VAL A 142 -1.22 -4.96 17.79
N ASP A 143 -0.38 -4.78 16.76
CA ASP A 143 -0.56 -3.69 15.80
C ASP A 143 -1.62 -4.06 14.77
N VAL A 144 -1.63 -5.29 14.24
CA VAL A 144 -2.64 -5.74 13.27
C VAL A 144 -3.19 -7.11 13.64
N LEU A 145 -4.50 -7.22 13.81
CA LEU A 145 -5.20 -8.51 13.91
C LEU A 145 -5.81 -8.88 12.54
N THR A 146 -5.64 -10.12 12.09
CA THR A 146 -6.14 -10.58 10.79
C THR A 146 -7.18 -11.70 10.92
N PRO A 147 -8.31 -11.53 11.62
CA PRO A 147 -9.31 -12.60 11.76
C PRO A 147 -10.09 -12.79 10.45
N ASN A 148 -10.59 -14.00 10.22
CA ASN A 148 -11.72 -14.18 9.31
C ASN A 148 -13.04 -13.74 9.98
N LEU A 149 -14.14 -13.75 9.23
CA LEU A 149 -15.44 -13.30 9.76
C LEU A 149 -15.89 -14.08 11.01
N GLN A 150 -15.74 -15.40 11.01
CA GLN A 150 -16.17 -16.26 12.12
C GLN A 150 -15.29 -16.08 13.35
N GLU A 151 -13.97 -15.96 13.16
CA GLU A 151 -13.01 -15.63 14.21
C GLU A 151 -13.34 -14.27 14.84
N ALA A 152 -13.66 -13.25 14.05
CA ALA A 152 -14.03 -11.93 14.54
C ALA A 152 -15.35 -11.94 15.33
N GLN A 153 -16.37 -12.68 14.85
CA GLN A 153 -17.64 -12.87 15.56
C GLN A 153 -17.43 -13.59 16.90
N THR A 154 -16.60 -14.63 16.91
CA THR A 154 -16.27 -15.39 18.14
C THR A 154 -15.52 -14.52 19.14
N LEU A 155 -14.56 -13.72 18.67
CA LEU A 155 -13.77 -12.82 19.51
C LEU A 155 -14.62 -11.72 20.15
N THR A 156 -15.52 -11.13 19.38
CA THR A 156 -16.34 -9.99 19.82
C THR A 156 -17.65 -10.41 20.52
N GLY A 157 -18.10 -11.65 20.29
CA GLY A 157 -19.43 -12.12 20.71
C GLY A 157 -20.58 -11.50 19.91
N LEU A 158 -20.28 -10.74 18.85
CA LEU A 158 -21.27 -10.05 18.03
C LEU A 158 -21.57 -10.87 16.77
N ASN A 159 -22.85 -11.09 16.49
CA ASN A 159 -23.32 -11.85 15.33
C ASN A 159 -24.19 -10.98 14.43
N GLN A 160 -24.28 -11.33 13.14
CA GLN A 160 -25.14 -10.67 12.14
C GLN A 160 -24.88 -9.17 11.93
N ILE A 161 -23.69 -8.68 12.30
CA ILE A 161 -23.25 -7.31 12.06
C ILE A 161 -22.29 -7.22 10.87
N SER A 162 -22.06 -6.01 10.38
CA SER A 162 -21.16 -5.75 9.25
C SER A 162 -19.68 -5.98 9.61
N ALA A 163 -18.84 -6.17 8.59
CA ALA A 163 -17.39 -6.28 8.79
C ALA A 163 -16.80 -5.00 9.39
N ALA A 164 -17.38 -3.84 9.08
CA ALA A 164 -17.00 -2.56 9.65
C ALA A 164 -17.25 -2.51 11.16
N GLU A 165 -18.44 -2.90 11.60
CA GLU A 165 -18.79 -2.95 13.03
C GLU A 165 -17.93 -3.97 13.79
N LEU A 166 -17.62 -5.13 13.17
CA LEU A 166 -16.71 -6.12 13.76
C LEU A 166 -15.30 -5.57 13.91
N ALA A 167 -14.75 -4.94 12.87
CA ALA A 167 -13.42 -4.34 12.93
C ALA A 167 -13.34 -3.25 14.01
N GLN A 168 -14.37 -2.40 14.11
CA GLN A 168 -14.49 -1.41 15.20
C GLN A 168 -14.51 -2.08 16.56
N ALA A 169 -15.34 -3.11 16.75
CA ALA A 169 -15.41 -3.83 18.02
C ALA A 169 -14.06 -4.46 18.41
N VAL A 170 -13.33 -5.04 17.45
CA VAL A 170 -11.98 -5.60 17.68
C VAL A 170 -10.98 -4.50 18.07
N THR A 171 -10.95 -3.37 17.37
CA THR A 171 -10.03 -2.27 17.71
C THR A 171 -10.29 -1.70 19.11
N ARG A 172 -11.55 -1.67 19.58
CA ARG A 172 -11.91 -1.29 20.96
C ARG A 172 -11.35 -2.24 22.02
N LEU A 173 -11.02 -3.48 21.65
CA LEU A 173 -10.35 -4.43 22.54
C LEU A 173 -8.84 -4.19 22.65
N GLY A 174 -8.27 -3.30 21.83
CA GLY A 174 -6.90 -2.79 21.98
C GLY A 174 -5.99 -2.93 20.76
N ALA A 175 -6.37 -3.71 19.74
CA ALA A 175 -5.58 -3.81 18.51
C ALA A 175 -5.61 -2.49 17.73
N LYS A 176 -4.45 -2.05 17.22
CA LYS A 176 -4.36 -0.78 16.47
C LYS A 176 -4.96 -0.85 15.07
N ALA A 177 -5.12 -2.05 14.51
CA ALA A 177 -5.82 -2.27 13.27
C ALA A 177 -6.45 -3.66 13.25
N CYS A 178 -7.53 -3.78 12.48
CA CYS A 178 -8.19 -5.04 12.23
C CYS A 178 -8.45 -5.23 10.73
N ILE A 179 -8.06 -6.39 10.21
CA ILE A 179 -8.34 -6.80 8.83
C ILE A 179 -9.27 -8.01 8.89
N ILE A 180 -10.55 -7.78 8.61
CA ILE A 180 -11.53 -8.86 8.47
C ILE A 180 -11.35 -9.49 7.10
N LYS A 181 -10.74 -10.69 7.08
CA LYS A 181 -10.51 -11.46 5.86
C LYS A 181 -11.84 -11.95 5.27
N GLY A 182 -12.01 -11.74 3.97
CA GLY A 182 -13.10 -12.25 3.15
C GLY A 182 -12.91 -13.72 2.78
N GLY A 183 -13.62 -14.16 1.74
CA GLY A 183 -13.42 -15.49 1.15
C GLY A 183 -14.26 -16.63 1.72
N HIS A 184 -14.87 -16.47 2.90
CA HIS A 184 -15.75 -17.49 3.50
C HIS A 184 -17.24 -17.32 3.13
N LYS A 185 -17.63 -16.15 2.63
CA LYS A 185 -19.01 -15.90 2.16
C LYS A 185 -19.21 -16.45 0.74
N PRO A 186 -20.35 -17.12 0.44
CA PRO A 186 -20.71 -17.48 -0.92
C PRO A 186 -20.77 -16.24 -1.82
N GLY A 187 -20.37 -16.38 -3.10
CA GLY A 187 -20.40 -15.30 -4.09
C GLY A 187 -19.19 -15.26 -4.99
N ASN A 188 -19.23 -14.37 -5.98
CA ASN A 188 -18.20 -14.26 -7.03
C ASN A 188 -17.01 -13.35 -6.65
N SER A 189 -17.08 -12.67 -5.50
CA SER A 189 -16.03 -11.78 -5.01
C SER A 189 -15.63 -12.10 -3.57
N CYS A 190 -14.39 -11.73 -3.23
CA CYS A 190 -13.79 -11.86 -1.92
C CYS A 190 -13.39 -10.47 -1.41
N ASP A 191 -14.14 -9.98 -0.42
CA ASP A 191 -13.97 -8.64 0.15
C ASP A 191 -13.22 -8.71 1.48
N ASP A 192 -12.05 -8.07 1.54
CA ASP A 192 -11.31 -7.84 2.79
C ASP A 192 -11.60 -6.42 3.27
N TYR A 193 -11.96 -6.28 4.54
CA TYR A 193 -12.22 -4.98 5.17
C TYR A 193 -11.11 -4.65 6.16
N CYS A 194 -10.53 -3.46 6.07
CA CYS A 194 -9.54 -2.97 7.00
C CYS A 194 -10.03 -1.72 7.72
N LEU A 195 -9.78 -1.69 9.03
CA LEU A 195 -9.79 -0.49 9.85
C LEU A 195 -8.40 -0.31 10.47
N ASP A 196 -7.71 0.77 10.10
CA ASP A 196 -6.46 1.21 10.72
C ASP A 196 -6.75 2.38 11.66
N SER A 197 -6.67 2.13 12.97
CA SER A 197 -6.88 3.14 14.02
C SER A 197 -5.58 3.61 14.66
N GLY A 198 -4.40 3.18 14.19
CA GLY A 198 -3.16 3.57 14.86
C GLY A 198 -1.83 2.94 14.41
N VAL A 199 -1.79 2.17 13.31
CA VAL A 199 -0.57 1.46 12.88
C VAL A 199 0.40 2.40 12.18
N ASN A 200 -0.12 3.13 11.20
CA ASN A 200 0.62 4.11 10.41
C ASN A 200 0.12 5.55 10.64
N TYR A 201 -0.85 5.72 11.55
CA TYR A 201 -1.50 6.99 11.84
C TYR A 201 -1.51 7.25 13.35
N ALA A 202 -1.39 8.51 13.76
CA ALA A 202 -1.66 8.93 15.13
C ALA A 202 -3.02 9.64 15.11
N PRO A 203 -4.12 9.00 15.57
CA PRO A 203 -5.44 9.61 15.52
C PRO A 203 -5.49 10.91 16.30
N GLN A 204 -6.02 11.97 15.66
CA GLN A 204 -6.40 13.17 16.39
C GLN A 204 -7.66 12.90 17.21
N ALA A 205 -7.89 13.72 18.25
CA ALA A 205 -9.05 13.56 19.12
C ALA A 205 -10.36 13.65 18.30
N GLY A 206 -11.12 12.56 18.25
CA GLY A 206 -12.40 12.47 17.53
C GLY A 206 -12.35 11.74 16.19
N GLU A 207 -11.19 11.32 15.71
CA GLU A 207 -11.07 10.54 14.48
C GLU A 207 -11.14 9.02 14.73
N ASN A 208 -11.87 8.31 13.86
CA ASN A 208 -12.11 6.87 13.97
C ASN A 208 -11.09 6.01 13.23
N GLY A 209 -9.99 6.60 12.72
CA GLY A 209 -9.01 5.93 11.88
C GLY A 209 -9.40 5.90 10.39
N ILE A 210 -8.59 5.22 9.59
CA ILE A 210 -8.81 5.05 8.14
C ILE A 210 -9.42 3.67 7.90
N SER A 211 -10.53 3.62 7.16
CA SER A 211 -11.14 2.35 6.77
C SER A 211 -11.28 2.22 5.26
N TYR A 212 -11.09 1.01 4.75
CA TYR A 212 -11.16 0.72 3.33
C TYR A 212 -11.47 -0.76 3.09
N ARG A 213 -11.98 -1.05 1.90
CA ARG A 213 -12.29 -2.41 1.47
C ARG A 213 -11.60 -2.73 0.16
N LEU A 214 -10.99 -3.90 0.10
CA LEU A 214 -10.36 -4.43 -1.11
C LEU A 214 -11.18 -5.61 -1.60
N THR A 215 -11.52 -5.63 -2.89
CA THR A 215 -12.28 -6.70 -3.51
C THR A 215 -11.51 -7.35 -4.66
N SER A 216 -11.63 -8.67 -4.78
CA SER A 216 -11.06 -9.46 -5.88
C SER A 216 -12.04 -10.54 -6.32
N PRO A 217 -11.94 -11.04 -7.56
CA PRO A 217 -12.67 -12.23 -7.99
C PRO A 217 -12.37 -13.43 -7.07
N ARG A 218 -13.36 -14.31 -6.91
CA ARG A 218 -13.14 -15.61 -6.28
C ARG A 218 -12.49 -16.57 -7.28
N TYR A 219 -11.41 -17.21 -6.86
CA TYR A 219 -10.81 -18.33 -7.58
C TYR A 219 -11.44 -19.65 -7.13
N ASP A 220 -11.79 -20.49 -8.09
CA ASP A 220 -12.32 -21.84 -7.83
C ASP A 220 -11.15 -22.83 -7.72
N THR A 221 -10.70 -23.07 -6.49
CA THR A 221 -9.62 -24.00 -6.18
C THR A 221 -9.76 -24.57 -4.78
N SER A 222 -9.36 -25.83 -4.61
CA SER A 222 -9.23 -26.49 -3.30
C SER A 222 -7.90 -26.16 -2.60
N TYR A 223 -6.96 -25.52 -3.29
CA TYR A 223 -5.60 -25.20 -2.81
C TYR A 223 -5.57 -23.96 -1.90
N SER A 224 -6.32 -24.03 -0.80
CA SER A 224 -6.50 -22.92 0.14
C SER A 224 -5.91 -23.20 1.53
N HIS A 225 -5.42 -24.41 1.77
CA HIS A 225 -4.82 -24.79 3.05
C HIS A 225 -3.58 -23.96 3.34
N GLY A 226 -3.50 -23.39 4.55
CA GLY A 226 -2.41 -22.48 4.91
C GLY A 226 -2.49 -21.10 4.26
N GLY A 227 -3.55 -20.80 3.47
CA GLY A 227 -3.76 -19.48 2.88
C GLY A 227 -3.91 -18.37 3.94
N GLY A 228 -4.54 -18.66 5.07
CA GLY A 228 -4.62 -17.75 6.21
C GLY A 228 -3.26 -17.42 6.83
N CYS A 229 -2.43 -18.45 7.08
CA CYS A 229 -1.07 -18.25 7.58
C CYS A 229 -0.20 -17.49 6.57
N SER A 230 -0.31 -17.84 5.29
CA SER A 230 0.42 -17.18 4.20
C SER A 230 -0.02 -15.72 4.05
N PHE A 231 -1.31 -15.40 4.26
CA PHE A 231 -1.81 -14.03 4.28
C PHE A 231 -1.14 -13.19 5.38
N ALA A 232 -1.16 -13.66 6.63
CA ALA A 232 -0.56 -12.94 7.75
C ALA A 232 0.97 -12.82 7.61
N SER A 233 1.61 -13.83 7.03
CA SER A 233 3.05 -13.84 6.77
C SER A 233 3.44 -12.91 5.62
N ALA A 234 2.65 -12.84 4.55
CA ALA A 234 2.86 -11.88 3.46
C ALA A 234 2.66 -10.44 3.95
N LEU A 235 1.62 -10.19 4.75
CA LEU A 235 1.39 -8.90 5.38
C LEU A 235 2.58 -8.49 6.25
N SER A 236 3.08 -9.41 7.07
CA SER A 236 4.25 -9.19 7.92
C SER A 236 5.51 -8.89 7.09
N ALA A 237 5.71 -9.58 5.98
CA ALA A 237 6.83 -9.36 5.08
C ALA A 237 6.78 -7.97 4.41
N PHE A 238 5.63 -7.55 3.89
CA PHE A 238 5.49 -6.21 3.29
C PHE A 238 5.61 -5.09 4.33
N ILE A 239 5.09 -5.26 5.55
CA ILE A 239 5.33 -4.31 6.64
C ILE A 239 6.83 -4.27 6.99
N ALA A 240 7.53 -5.41 6.99
CA ALA A 240 8.98 -5.46 7.25
C ALA A 240 9.82 -4.78 6.15
N HIS A 241 9.34 -4.76 4.91
CA HIS A 241 9.89 -3.95 3.81
C HIS A 241 9.57 -2.44 3.93
N GLY A 242 8.79 -2.05 4.95
CA GLY A 242 8.49 -0.65 5.25
C GLY A 242 7.24 -0.09 4.60
N TYR A 243 6.41 -0.93 3.96
CA TYR A 243 5.13 -0.49 3.39
C TYR A 243 4.14 -0.07 4.48
N LEU A 244 3.36 0.96 4.20
CA LEU A 244 2.19 1.32 5.01
C LEU A 244 1.16 0.18 4.96
N LEU A 245 0.32 0.05 6.00
CA LEU A 245 -0.63 -1.04 6.13
C LEU A 245 -1.55 -1.20 4.91
N ARG A 246 -2.02 -0.09 4.35
CA ARG A 246 -2.85 -0.07 3.13
C ARG A 246 -2.15 -0.63 1.90
N ASP A 247 -0.86 -0.37 1.74
CA ASP A 247 -0.06 -0.87 0.64
C ASP A 247 0.33 -2.34 0.89
N ALA A 248 0.73 -2.65 2.12
CA ALA A 248 1.05 -4.01 2.55
C ALA A 248 -0.15 -4.95 2.38
N LEU A 249 -1.36 -4.51 2.73
CA LEU A 249 -2.59 -5.29 2.53
C LEU A 249 -2.95 -5.42 1.05
N THR A 250 -2.81 -4.34 0.26
CA THR A 250 -3.00 -4.39 -1.20
C THR A 250 -2.09 -5.43 -1.85
N LEU A 251 -0.79 -5.40 -1.52
CA LEU A 251 0.21 -6.36 -1.99
C LEU A 251 -0.06 -7.78 -1.47
N THR A 252 -0.46 -7.93 -0.20
CA THR A 252 -0.84 -9.22 0.40
C THR A 252 -1.99 -9.85 -0.35
N LYS A 253 -3.03 -9.07 -0.66
CA LYS A 253 -4.18 -9.57 -1.41
C LYS A 253 -3.78 -9.97 -2.83
N ALA A 254 -2.91 -9.19 -3.48
CA ALA A 254 -2.36 -9.55 -4.79
C ALA A 254 -1.53 -10.85 -4.74
N PHE A 255 -0.71 -11.03 -3.70
CA PHE A 255 0.05 -12.26 -3.46
C PHE A 255 -0.86 -13.48 -3.29
N ILE A 256 -1.93 -13.36 -2.49
CA ILE A 256 -2.90 -14.44 -2.31
C ILE A 256 -3.62 -14.76 -3.61
N ASN A 257 -4.06 -13.75 -4.36
CA ASN A 257 -4.71 -13.96 -5.65
C ASN A 257 -3.78 -14.66 -6.65
N GLN A 258 -2.50 -14.28 -6.68
CA GLN A 258 -1.49 -14.91 -7.54
C GLN A 258 -1.32 -16.40 -7.21
N GLY A 259 -1.17 -16.75 -5.94
CA GLY A 259 -1.05 -18.15 -5.50
C GLY A 259 -2.30 -18.97 -5.80
N LEU A 260 -3.50 -18.44 -5.50
CA LEU A 260 -4.76 -19.13 -5.80
C LEU A 260 -4.97 -19.32 -7.31
N SER A 261 -4.60 -18.32 -8.11
CA SER A 261 -4.70 -18.38 -9.58
C SER A 261 -3.78 -19.44 -10.18
N ALA A 262 -2.60 -19.66 -9.60
CA ALA A 262 -1.64 -20.66 -10.08
C ALA A 262 -2.16 -22.11 -9.91
N CYS A 263 -3.05 -22.32 -8.95
CA CYS A 263 -3.67 -23.62 -8.67
C CYS A 263 -5.06 -23.81 -9.31
N GLN A 264 -5.51 -22.87 -10.15
CA GLN A 264 -6.84 -22.95 -10.75
C GLN A 264 -6.90 -24.11 -11.76
N GLY A 265 -7.95 -24.94 -11.64
CA GLY A 265 -8.14 -26.11 -12.52
C GLY A 265 -7.32 -27.34 -12.16
N ILE A 266 -6.55 -27.29 -11.06
CA ILE A 266 -5.86 -28.45 -10.49
C ILE A 266 -6.82 -29.16 -9.52
N ASN A 267 -7.25 -30.37 -9.87
CA ASN A 267 -8.22 -31.14 -9.08
C ASN A 267 -7.60 -32.26 -8.23
N ASP A 268 -6.27 -32.38 -8.24
CA ASP A 268 -5.58 -33.43 -7.49
C ASP A 268 -5.39 -33.01 -6.04
N TYR A 269 -6.06 -33.73 -5.14
CA TYR A 269 -5.86 -33.72 -3.69
C TYR A 269 -6.05 -32.35 -2.98
N TYR A 270 -6.19 -32.39 -1.65
CA TYR A 270 -6.22 -31.18 -0.83
C TYR A 270 -4.85 -30.53 -0.86
N GLY A 271 -4.72 -29.44 -1.63
CA GLY A 271 -3.45 -28.78 -1.87
C GLY A 271 -3.13 -27.70 -0.84
N ALA A 272 -1.86 -27.62 -0.45
CA ALA A 272 -1.35 -26.44 0.23
C ALA A 272 -1.43 -25.23 -0.71
N PHE A 273 -1.70 -24.05 -0.16
CA PHE A 273 -1.63 -22.79 -0.88
C PHE A 273 -0.23 -22.61 -1.51
N GLU A 274 -0.19 -22.20 -2.77
CA GLU A 274 1.07 -22.00 -3.50
C GLU A 274 1.70 -20.64 -3.14
N GLN A 275 2.80 -20.68 -2.38
CA GLN A 275 3.57 -19.47 -2.02
C GLN A 275 4.54 -19.09 -3.15
N LEU A 276 4.13 -18.16 -4.00
CA LEU A 276 4.96 -17.61 -5.08
C LEU A 276 5.84 -16.43 -4.58
N GLY A 277 6.42 -15.68 -5.52
CA GLY A 277 7.17 -14.46 -5.21
C GLY A 277 6.31 -13.21 -5.07
N TRP A 278 6.92 -12.05 -5.26
CA TRP A 278 6.21 -10.77 -5.36
C TRP A 278 5.11 -10.82 -6.44
N PRO A 279 3.99 -10.10 -6.26
CA PRO A 279 2.94 -10.02 -7.27
C PRO A 279 3.49 -9.50 -8.61
N ALA A 280 3.35 -10.29 -9.67
CA ALA A 280 4.04 -10.06 -10.94
C ALA A 280 3.17 -9.38 -12.02
N GLY A 281 1.86 -9.23 -11.78
CA GLY A 281 0.93 -8.71 -12.79
C GLY A 281 -0.26 -7.95 -12.20
N PRO A 282 -0.78 -6.92 -12.91
CA PRO A 282 -1.90 -6.10 -12.47
C PRO A 282 -3.20 -6.91 -12.29
N GLU A 283 -3.36 -8.04 -12.99
CA GLU A 283 -4.52 -8.93 -12.88
C GLU A 283 -4.74 -9.50 -11.47
N TYR A 284 -3.69 -9.59 -10.67
CA TYR A 284 -3.77 -10.10 -9.30
C TYR A 284 -4.16 -9.02 -8.31
N PHE A 285 -3.97 -7.75 -8.63
CA PHE A 285 -4.23 -6.66 -7.71
C PHE A 285 -5.74 -6.47 -7.47
N PRO A 286 -6.14 -6.17 -6.23
CA PRO A 286 -7.53 -5.94 -5.92
C PRO A 286 -8.04 -4.61 -6.47
N LYS A 287 -9.36 -4.51 -6.57
CA LYS A 287 -10.03 -3.21 -6.70
C LYS A 287 -10.24 -2.60 -5.32
N VAL A 288 -10.01 -1.30 -5.21
CA VAL A 288 -10.34 -0.54 -4.00
C VAL A 288 -11.80 -0.15 -4.08
N MET A 289 -12.59 -0.52 -3.09
CA MET A 289 -13.99 -0.14 -2.99
C MET A 289 -14.08 1.20 -2.27
N PHE A 290 -14.63 2.21 -2.94
CA PHE A 290 -14.84 3.54 -2.39
C PHE A 290 -16.17 4.12 -2.88
N ASP A 291 -16.79 4.96 -2.06
CA ASP A 291 -18.12 5.51 -2.33
C ASP A 291 -18.07 6.81 -3.17
N ASN A 292 -16.90 7.46 -3.24
CA ASN A 292 -16.68 8.77 -3.90
C ASN A 292 -16.76 8.76 -5.44
N GLY A 293 -17.15 7.64 -6.07
CA GLY A 293 -17.36 7.54 -7.52
C GLY A 293 -18.78 7.91 -7.97
N ALA A 294 -19.68 8.23 -7.04
CA ALA A 294 -21.06 8.58 -7.33
C ALA A 294 -21.13 9.84 -8.22
N GLY A 295 -21.65 9.68 -9.44
CA GLY A 295 -21.91 10.79 -10.37
C GLY A 295 -20.88 11.02 -11.48
N LEU A 296 -19.75 10.29 -11.50
CA LEU A 296 -18.80 10.35 -12.62
C LEU A 296 -19.37 9.60 -13.84
N ASN A 297 -19.43 10.28 -14.99
CA ASN A 297 -19.99 9.74 -16.25
C ASN A 297 -18.89 9.34 -17.25
N GLY A 298 -17.84 8.67 -16.76
CA GLY A 298 -16.74 8.17 -17.60
C GLY A 298 -15.37 8.72 -17.20
N ALA A 299 -14.43 8.74 -18.15
CA ALA A 299 -13.06 9.20 -17.94
C ALA A 299 -12.95 10.74 -17.99
N PHE A 300 -11.94 11.31 -17.31
CA PHE A 300 -11.56 12.70 -17.52
C PHE A 300 -10.96 12.90 -18.92
N ALA A 301 -10.98 14.15 -19.40
CA ALA A 301 -10.42 14.48 -20.71
C ALA A 301 -8.94 14.02 -20.79
N PRO A 302 -8.50 13.35 -21.86
CA PRO A 302 -7.11 12.91 -21.96
C PRO A 302 -6.16 14.07 -22.29
N LEU A 303 -4.86 13.86 -22.05
CA LEU A 303 -3.79 14.81 -22.42
C LEU A 303 -3.42 14.75 -23.91
N GLY A 304 -4.01 13.83 -24.67
CA GLY A 304 -3.57 13.50 -26.03
C GLY A 304 -2.25 12.71 -26.05
N ILE A 305 -1.86 12.15 -24.91
CA ILE A 305 -0.73 11.25 -24.72
C ILE A 305 -1.31 9.96 -24.16
N ARG A 306 -0.97 8.82 -24.78
CA ARG A 306 -1.41 7.50 -24.33
C ARG A 306 -0.21 6.67 -23.97
N ARG A 307 -0.24 6.06 -22.79
CA ARG A 307 0.72 5.04 -22.41
C ARG A 307 0.36 3.74 -23.15
N PRO A 308 1.30 3.07 -23.81
CA PRO A 308 1.06 1.71 -24.29
C PRO A 308 0.78 0.80 -23.09
N ALA A 309 -0.08 -0.20 -23.28
CA ALA A 309 -0.47 -1.11 -22.20
C ALA A 309 0.78 -1.76 -21.56
N PRO A 310 0.75 -2.16 -20.27
CA PRO A 310 1.94 -2.58 -19.49
C PRO A 310 2.77 -3.74 -20.07
N ARG A 311 2.32 -4.40 -21.15
CA ARG A 311 3.08 -5.44 -21.88
C ARG A 311 3.74 -4.96 -23.18
N GLU A 312 3.40 -3.77 -23.66
CA GLU A 312 4.03 -3.15 -24.82
C GLU A 312 5.09 -2.16 -24.34
N ALA A 313 6.36 -2.55 -24.41
CA ALA A 313 7.46 -1.65 -24.10
C ALA A 313 7.28 -0.32 -24.84
N LEU A 314 7.49 0.81 -24.14
CA LEU A 314 7.51 2.14 -24.75
C LEU A 314 8.51 2.13 -25.91
N LYS A 315 8.00 2.06 -27.14
CA LYS A 315 8.84 2.14 -28.33
C LYS A 315 9.63 3.46 -28.28
N PRO A 316 10.94 3.45 -28.62
CA PRO A 316 11.69 4.69 -28.78
C PRO A 316 10.94 5.65 -29.72
N GLY A 317 10.67 6.88 -29.26
CA GLY A 317 9.97 7.91 -30.05
C GLY A 317 8.46 8.06 -29.80
N GLY A 318 7.86 7.33 -28.86
CA GLY A 318 6.50 7.62 -28.39
C GLY A 318 6.41 9.01 -27.73
N LYS A 319 5.35 9.78 -28.02
CA LYS A 319 5.16 11.12 -27.43
C LYS A 319 4.95 10.99 -25.91
N ARG A 320 5.88 11.52 -25.13
CA ARG A 320 5.82 11.62 -23.66
C ARG A 320 5.56 13.07 -23.23
N LEU A 321 5.08 13.26 -21.99
CA LEU A 321 4.79 14.58 -21.42
C LEU A 321 6.06 15.43 -21.19
N GLY A 322 7.19 14.77 -20.93
CA GLY A 322 8.49 15.43 -20.77
C GLY A 322 8.62 16.18 -19.45
N LEU A 323 9.27 17.34 -19.47
CA LEU A 323 9.54 18.14 -18.27
C LEU A 323 8.28 18.85 -17.78
N TYR A 324 7.99 18.69 -16.48
CA TYR A 324 6.81 19.27 -15.84
C TYR A 324 7.20 20.12 -14.62
N PRO A 325 7.51 21.41 -14.79
CA PRO A 325 7.83 22.27 -13.66
C PRO A 325 6.62 22.52 -12.76
N VAL A 326 6.85 22.46 -11.45
CA VAL A 326 5.90 22.90 -10.43
C VAL A 326 6.44 24.17 -9.80
N ILE A 327 5.70 25.27 -9.97
CA ILE A 327 6.11 26.63 -9.59
C ILE A 327 5.06 27.30 -8.70
N ASP A 328 5.43 28.37 -8.00
CA ASP A 328 4.61 29.01 -6.97
C ASP A 328 4.20 30.45 -7.28
N SER A 329 4.61 31.00 -8.43
CA SER A 329 4.40 32.42 -8.74
C SER A 329 4.32 32.70 -10.24
N LEU A 330 3.66 33.81 -10.57
CA LEU A 330 3.57 34.31 -11.95
C LEU A 330 4.94 34.68 -12.52
N ALA A 331 5.85 35.20 -11.71
CA ALA A 331 7.22 35.52 -12.12
C ALA A 331 7.96 34.30 -12.68
N TRP A 332 7.77 33.12 -12.09
CA TRP A 332 8.31 31.88 -12.64
C TRP A 332 7.61 31.45 -13.92
N LEU A 333 6.29 31.64 -14.00
CA LEU A 333 5.52 31.32 -15.20
C LEU A 333 5.99 32.16 -16.39
N GLU A 334 6.13 33.48 -16.22
CA GLU A 334 6.64 34.41 -17.25
C GLU A 334 8.00 33.97 -17.80
N ARG A 335 8.89 33.47 -16.93
CA ARG A 335 10.23 33.00 -17.34
C ARG A 335 10.21 31.66 -18.08
N LEU A 336 9.26 30.78 -17.76
CA LEU A 336 9.18 29.43 -18.31
C LEU A 336 8.41 29.36 -19.64
N LEU A 337 7.38 30.18 -19.82
CA LEU A 337 6.53 30.15 -21.01
C LEU A 337 7.30 30.35 -22.34
N PRO A 338 8.28 31.28 -22.44
CA PRO A 338 9.09 31.45 -23.66
C PRO A 338 9.94 30.22 -24.01
N LEU A 339 10.18 29.32 -23.05
CA LEU A 339 11.02 28.13 -23.28
C LEU A 339 10.26 27.00 -24.01
N GLY A 340 8.94 27.15 -24.23
CA GLY A 340 8.14 26.20 -25.01
C GLY A 340 7.92 24.86 -24.31
N LEU A 341 7.66 24.89 -23.00
CA LEU A 341 7.32 23.69 -22.24
C LEU A 341 5.87 23.27 -22.50
N GLU A 342 5.64 21.95 -22.59
CA GLU A 342 4.30 21.42 -22.88
C GLU A 342 3.34 21.57 -21.70
N ILE A 343 3.84 21.48 -20.46
CA ILE A 343 3.03 21.39 -19.24
C ILE A 343 3.72 22.09 -18.06
N ILE A 344 2.96 22.84 -17.26
CA ILE A 344 3.42 23.55 -16.04
C ILE A 344 2.33 23.46 -14.98
N GLN A 345 2.72 23.31 -13.71
CA GLN A 345 1.81 23.32 -12.56
C GLN A 345 2.04 24.59 -11.74
N LEU A 346 0.97 25.33 -11.47
CA LEU A 346 0.99 26.47 -10.57
C LEU A 346 0.46 26.04 -9.19
N ARG A 347 1.31 26.16 -8.19
CA ARG A 347 1.08 25.79 -6.78
C ARG A 347 1.38 26.98 -5.87
N ILE A 348 0.41 27.87 -5.76
CA ILE A 348 0.46 29.02 -4.85
C ILE A 348 0.12 28.52 -3.44
N LYS A 349 0.83 29.03 -2.42
CA LYS A 349 0.56 28.77 -1.00
C LYS A 349 0.47 30.09 -0.25
N ASN A 350 -0.34 30.14 0.81
CA ASN A 350 -0.38 31.24 1.76
C ASN A 350 -0.61 32.61 1.10
N THR A 351 -1.72 32.75 0.37
CA THR A 351 -2.09 34.00 -0.33
C THR A 351 -3.55 34.33 -0.05
N GLU A 352 -3.86 35.61 0.07
CA GLU A 352 -5.24 36.08 0.28
C GLU A 352 -6.15 35.68 -0.88
N PRO A 353 -7.43 35.32 -0.63
CA PRO A 353 -8.34 34.80 -1.66
C PRO A 353 -8.46 35.68 -2.92
N ASP A 354 -8.55 37.01 -2.75
CA ASP A 354 -8.67 37.95 -3.87
C ASP A 354 -7.40 37.99 -4.73
N GLN A 355 -6.23 37.92 -4.09
CA GLN A 355 -4.95 37.88 -4.79
C GLN A 355 -4.76 36.54 -5.51
N LEU A 356 -5.13 35.44 -4.85
CA LEU A 356 -5.09 34.11 -5.44
C LEU A 356 -5.97 34.01 -6.69
N GLU A 357 -7.19 34.52 -6.61
CA GLU A 357 -8.12 34.56 -7.74
C GLU A 357 -7.50 35.30 -8.94
N GLN A 358 -6.97 36.50 -8.72
CA GLN A 358 -6.32 37.30 -9.76
C GLN A 358 -5.10 36.58 -10.34
N MET A 359 -4.26 35.97 -9.50
CA MET A 359 -3.10 35.19 -9.94
C MET A 359 -3.50 34.00 -10.82
N VAL A 360 -4.56 33.25 -10.46
CA VAL A 360 -5.05 32.14 -11.28
C VAL A 360 -5.58 32.65 -12.62
N ALA A 361 -6.34 33.75 -12.63
CA ALA A 361 -6.87 34.35 -13.85
C ALA A 361 -5.74 34.74 -14.83
N ASP A 362 -4.73 35.44 -14.34
CA ASP A 362 -3.58 35.90 -15.13
C ASP A 362 -2.73 34.72 -15.62
N ALA A 363 -2.47 33.74 -14.76
CA ALA A 363 -1.73 32.54 -15.14
C ALA A 363 -2.39 31.78 -16.29
N VAL A 364 -3.71 31.58 -16.22
CA VAL A 364 -4.47 30.88 -17.26
C VAL A 364 -4.41 31.66 -18.57
N LYS A 365 -4.57 32.99 -18.52
CA LYS A 365 -4.45 33.87 -19.71
C LYS A 365 -3.07 33.76 -20.35
N MET A 366 -2.00 33.85 -19.56
CA MET A 366 -0.63 33.76 -20.05
C MET A 366 -0.33 32.39 -20.67
N ALA A 367 -0.68 31.30 -19.98
CA ALA A 367 -0.44 29.96 -20.48
C ALA A 367 -1.21 29.68 -21.78
N ARG A 368 -2.44 30.18 -21.91
CA ARG A 368 -3.23 30.08 -23.14
C ARG A 368 -2.57 30.80 -24.32
N ALA A 369 -1.98 31.96 -24.10
CA ALA A 369 -1.25 32.70 -25.13
C ALA A 369 -0.01 31.95 -25.67
N HIS A 370 0.58 31.08 -24.83
CA HIS A 370 1.75 30.25 -25.18
C HIS A 370 1.40 28.80 -25.53
N ASN A 371 0.11 28.44 -25.57
CA ASN A 371 -0.36 27.07 -25.78
C ASN A 371 0.26 26.04 -24.79
N THR A 372 0.52 26.48 -23.55
CA THR A 372 1.05 25.63 -22.48
C THR A 372 -0.09 25.03 -21.65
N ARG A 373 0.02 23.73 -21.33
CA ARG A 373 -0.93 23.03 -20.47
C ARG A 373 -0.71 23.43 -19.01
N LEU A 374 -1.45 24.43 -18.54
CA LEU A 374 -1.36 24.87 -17.15
C LEU A 374 -2.31 24.10 -16.23
N PHE A 375 -1.76 23.42 -15.24
CA PHE A 375 -2.50 22.79 -14.15
C PHE A 375 -2.50 23.70 -12.92
N ILE A 376 -3.69 23.96 -12.37
CA ILE A 376 -3.83 24.66 -11.09
C ILE A 376 -3.84 23.62 -9.97
N ASN A 377 -3.01 23.81 -8.94
CA ASN A 377 -2.95 22.91 -7.80
C ASN A 377 -4.06 23.23 -6.79
N ASP A 378 -4.82 22.23 -6.35
CA ASP A 378 -5.85 22.21 -5.29
C ASP A 378 -7.08 23.12 -5.52
N HIS A 379 -6.91 24.30 -6.13
CA HIS A 379 -7.97 25.31 -6.33
C HIS A 379 -8.90 25.00 -7.52
N TRP A 380 -9.61 23.89 -7.46
CA TRP A 380 -10.45 23.39 -8.55
C TRP A 380 -11.59 24.34 -8.93
N GLN A 381 -12.20 25.07 -7.98
CA GLN A 381 -13.27 26.02 -8.27
C GLN A 381 -12.76 27.19 -9.14
N LEU A 382 -11.57 27.71 -8.83
CA LEU A 382 -10.93 28.77 -9.62
C LEU A 382 -10.51 28.22 -11.00
N ALA A 383 -10.01 26.99 -11.05
CA ALA A 383 -9.69 26.33 -12.32
C ALA A 383 -10.92 26.23 -13.24
N ILE A 384 -12.10 25.92 -12.69
CA ILE A 384 -13.37 25.93 -13.44
C ILE A 384 -13.74 27.36 -13.87
N LYS A 385 -13.75 28.31 -12.92
CA LYS A 385 -14.15 29.70 -13.15
C LYS A 385 -13.37 30.35 -14.31
N TYR A 386 -12.06 30.12 -14.38
CA TYR A 386 -11.19 30.69 -15.42
C TYR A 386 -10.92 29.75 -16.60
N GLN A 387 -11.52 28.56 -16.62
CA GLN A 387 -11.33 27.55 -17.67
C GLN A 387 -9.85 27.22 -17.88
N ALA A 388 -9.18 26.86 -16.79
CA ALA A 388 -7.82 26.35 -16.82
C ALA A 388 -7.74 25.05 -17.65
N TYR A 389 -6.54 24.67 -18.08
CA TYR A 389 -6.37 23.43 -18.84
C TYR A 389 -6.70 22.19 -18.00
N GLY A 390 -6.36 22.22 -16.71
CA GLY A 390 -6.72 21.20 -15.75
C GLY A 390 -6.41 21.59 -14.31
N VAL A 391 -6.74 20.68 -13.39
CA VAL A 391 -6.45 20.76 -11.96
C VAL A 391 -5.62 19.57 -11.52
N HIS A 392 -4.70 19.78 -10.59
CA HIS A 392 -3.95 18.74 -9.90
C HIS A 392 -4.40 18.69 -8.44
N LEU A 393 -4.75 17.50 -7.94
CA LEU A 393 -5.21 17.31 -6.56
C LEU A 393 -4.30 16.34 -5.79
N GLY A 394 -4.01 16.68 -4.53
CA GLY A 394 -3.50 15.76 -3.52
C GLY A 394 -4.57 14.83 -2.98
N GLN A 395 -4.20 13.87 -2.11
CA GLN A 395 -5.16 12.92 -1.53
C GLN A 395 -6.21 13.59 -0.63
N GLU A 396 -5.82 14.59 0.15
CA GLU A 396 -6.72 15.35 1.01
C GLU A 396 -7.74 16.14 0.18
N ASP A 397 -7.25 16.94 -0.78
CA ASP A 397 -8.10 17.76 -1.66
C ASP A 397 -9.00 16.90 -2.56
N LEU A 398 -8.55 15.72 -2.97
CA LEU A 398 -9.34 14.77 -3.75
C LEU A 398 -10.59 14.30 -3.00
N HIS A 399 -10.54 14.20 -1.67
CA HIS A 399 -11.67 13.78 -0.85
C HIS A 399 -12.76 14.86 -0.77
N GLU A 400 -12.39 16.14 -0.81
CA GLU A 400 -13.32 17.27 -0.69
C GLU A 400 -13.83 17.81 -2.04
N ALA A 401 -13.12 17.52 -3.13
CA ALA A 401 -13.45 18.05 -4.45
C ALA A 401 -14.70 17.42 -5.08
N ASP A 402 -15.53 18.24 -5.74
CA ASP A 402 -16.61 17.76 -6.60
C ASP A 402 -16.05 17.33 -7.96
N LEU A 403 -15.68 16.06 -8.06
CA LEU A 403 -15.10 15.49 -9.28
C LEU A 403 -16.07 15.49 -10.46
N ALA A 404 -17.39 15.40 -10.22
CA ALA A 404 -18.39 15.46 -11.27
C ALA A 404 -18.46 16.88 -11.87
N GLN A 405 -18.37 17.92 -11.03
CA GLN A 405 -18.33 19.31 -11.49
C GLN A 405 -17.05 19.60 -12.28
N ILE A 406 -15.89 19.11 -11.81
CA ILE A 406 -14.61 19.25 -12.55
C ILE A 406 -14.71 18.55 -13.92
N GLN A 407 -15.26 17.33 -13.96
CA GLN A 407 -15.45 16.59 -15.21
C GLN A 407 -16.42 17.31 -16.15
N ALA A 408 -17.56 17.80 -15.65
CA ALA A 408 -18.56 18.51 -16.43
C ALA A 408 -18.05 19.84 -17.02
N ALA A 409 -17.14 20.51 -16.31
CA ALA A 409 -16.45 21.70 -16.81
C ALA A 409 -15.41 21.40 -17.90
N GLY A 410 -15.16 20.12 -18.21
CA GLY A 410 -14.21 19.69 -19.25
C GLY A 410 -12.75 19.81 -18.85
N LEU A 411 -12.46 20.00 -17.55
CA LEU A 411 -11.11 20.09 -17.04
C LEU A 411 -10.42 18.72 -17.07
N ARG A 412 -9.10 18.76 -17.18
CA ARG A 412 -8.23 17.60 -16.96
C ARG A 412 -7.92 17.46 -15.49
N LEU A 413 -7.72 16.22 -15.04
CA LEU A 413 -7.43 15.90 -13.65
C LEU A 413 -6.07 15.20 -13.55
N GLY A 414 -5.19 15.74 -12.71
CA GLY A 414 -4.00 15.06 -12.22
C GLY A 414 -4.19 14.67 -10.77
N ILE A 415 -3.75 13.47 -10.38
CA ILE A 415 -3.87 12.98 -9.00
C ILE A 415 -2.51 12.53 -8.49
N SER A 416 -2.08 13.04 -7.34
CA SER A 416 -0.89 12.53 -6.62
C SER A 416 -1.18 11.25 -5.86
N THR A 417 -0.26 10.29 -5.90
CA THR A 417 -0.37 8.94 -5.29
C THR A 417 0.94 8.52 -4.64
N HIS A 418 0.85 7.77 -3.54
CA HIS A 418 1.96 7.37 -2.68
C HIS A 418 1.83 5.89 -2.30
N GLY A 419 2.15 5.00 -3.24
CA GLY A 419 2.02 3.55 -3.07
C GLY A 419 0.90 2.93 -3.90
N CYS A 420 0.81 1.60 -3.88
CA CYS A 420 -0.08 0.83 -4.75
C CYS A 420 -1.55 1.01 -4.40
N TYR A 421 -1.89 1.22 -3.13
CA TYR A 421 -3.27 1.45 -2.71
C TYR A 421 -3.85 2.72 -3.35
N GLU A 422 -3.15 3.85 -3.15
CA GLU A 422 -3.59 5.14 -3.70
C GLU A 422 -3.54 5.14 -5.23
N PHE A 423 -2.53 4.47 -5.82
CA PHE A 423 -2.40 4.34 -7.27
C PHE A 423 -3.60 3.62 -7.89
N LEU A 424 -3.99 2.46 -7.35
CA LEU A 424 -5.15 1.70 -7.85
C LEU A 424 -6.45 2.46 -7.66
N LEU A 425 -6.62 3.09 -6.48
CA LEU A 425 -7.76 3.93 -6.17
C LEU A 425 -7.91 5.09 -7.17
N ALA A 426 -6.84 5.86 -7.37
CA ALA A 426 -6.83 7.00 -8.30
C ALA A 426 -7.01 6.55 -9.76
N GLN A 427 -6.41 5.43 -10.16
CA GLN A 427 -6.57 4.88 -11.51
C GLN A 427 -8.04 4.54 -11.82
N GLN A 428 -8.82 4.08 -10.84
CA GLN A 428 -10.25 3.81 -10.99
C GLN A 428 -11.08 5.07 -11.34
N LEU A 429 -10.61 6.27 -11.00
CA LEU A 429 -11.22 7.56 -11.37
C LEU A 429 -10.92 7.97 -12.82
N LYS A 430 -10.03 7.24 -13.51
CA LYS A 430 -9.58 7.53 -14.88
C LYS A 430 -9.17 9.00 -15.09
N PRO A 431 -8.22 9.51 -14.28
CA PRO A 431 -7.71 10.87 -14.44
C PRO A 431 -6.93 11.04 -15.75
N SER A 432 -6.59 12.28 -16.07
CA SER A 432 -5.79 12.63 -17.24
C SER A 432 -4.32 12.20 -17.09
N TYR A 433 -3.81 12.16 -15.86
CA TYR A 433 -2.53 11.51 -15.50
C TYR A 433 -2.50 11.15 -14.01
N LEU A 434 -1.58 10.26 -13.64
CA LEU A 434 -1.26 9.91 -12.26
C LEU A 434 0.15 10.42 -11.92
N ALA A 435 0.33 11.02 -10.75
CA ALA A 435 1.63 11.39 -10.24
C ALA A 435 2.04 10.44 -9.11
N ILE A 436 3.23 9.84 -9.20
CA ILE A 436 3.81 8.98 -8.16
C ILE A 436 4.89 9.77 -7.44
N GLY A 437 4.74 9.93 -6.14
CA GLY A 437 5.70 10.64 -5.31
C GLY A 437 5.64 10.26 -3.83
N ALA A 438 6.53 10.79 -2.99
CA ALA A 438 7.77 11.42 -3.43
C ALA A 438 8.78 10.33 -3.82
N ILE A 439 9.48 10.48 -4.95
CA ILE A 439 10.47 9.48 -5.38
C ILE A 439 11.70 9.49 -4.46
N TYR A 440 12.15 10.68 -4.08
CA TYR A 440 13.22 10.88 -3.11
C TYR A 440 12.79 11.89 -2.03
N ASP A 441 13.58 11.98 -0.97
CA ASP A 441 13.42 13.00 0.07
C ASP A 441 13.28 14.40 -0.54
N THR A 442 12.32 15.15 -0.01
CA THR A 442 11.97 16.48 -0.51
C THR A 442 11.81 17.46 0.65
N GLN A 443 12.11 18.73 0.38
CA GLN A 443 11.92 19.83 1.34
C GLN A 443 10.50 20.43 1.28
N THR A 444 9.64 19.95 0.37
CA THR A 444 8.35 20.61 0.04
C THR A 444 7.13 20.09 0.83
N LYS A 445 7.22 18.87 1.37
CA LYS A 445 6.26 18.22 2.28
C LYS A 445 7.03 17.20 3.13
N ASP A 446 6.58 16.94 4.35
CA ASP A 446 7.07 15.78 5.12
C ASP A 446 6.48 14.51 4.49
N MET A 447 7.37 13.63 4.03
CA MET A 447 7.03 12.38 3.34
C MET A 447 7.53 11.16 4.12
N THR A 448 7.74 11.30 5.43
CA THR A 448 8.25 10.24 6.29
C THR A 448 7.39 8.98 6.15
N GLY A 449 7.99 7.88 5.69
CA GLY A 449 7.30 6.59 5.46
C GLY A 449 6.55 6.46 4.14
N GLN A 450 6.67 7.44 3.23
CA GLN A 450 6.00 7.47 1.92
C GLN A 450 6.97 7.77 0.75
N ILE A 451 8.28 7.68 0.99
CA ILE A 451 9.27 7.74 -0.09
C ILE A 451 9.20 6.46 -0.91
N GLN A 452 9.07 6.61 -2.23
CA GLN A 452 8.85 5.48 -3.13
C GLN A 452 10.17 4.84 -3.59
N GLY A 453 11.18 5.64 -3.94
CA GLY A 453 12.40 5.14 -4.58
C GLY A 453 12.16 4.55 -5.97
N LEU A 454 13.24 4.11 -6.63
CA LEU A 454 13.20 3.63 -8.01
C LEU A 454 12.60 2.22 -8.15
N GLU A 455 12.85 1.35 -7.18
CA GLU A 455 12.34 -0.03 -7.19
C GLU A 455 10.81 -0.03 -7.08
N ASN A 456 10.25 0.68 -6.09
CA ASN A 456 8.80 0.76 -5.94
C ASN A 456 8.16 1.54 -7.12
N LEU A 457 8.81 2.60 -7.62
CA LEU A 457 8.33 3.29 -8.82
C LEU A 457 8.20 2.32 -10.00
N SER A 458 9.22 1.50 -10.24
CA SER A 458 9.22 0.51 -11.33
C SER A 458 8.12 -0.54 -11.13
N GLN A 459 7.89 -0.99 -9.90
CA GLN A 459 6.79 -1.90 -9.57
C GLN A 459 5.42 -1.27 -9.82
N LEU A 460 5.19 -0.03 -9.37
CA LEU A 460 3.94 0.69 -9.57
C LEU A 460 3.64 0.93 -11.06
N LEU A 461 4.66 1.18 -11.88
CA LEU A 461 4.51 1.33 -13.32
C LEU A 461 4.01 0.06 -14.02
N THR A 462 4.17 -1.13 -13.41
CA THR A 462 3.57 -2.36 -13.93
C THR A 462 2.05 -2.41 -13.74
N LEU A 463 1.51 -1.60 -12.81
CA LEU A 463 0.08 -1.47 -12.54
C LEU A 463 -0.59 -0.42 -13.42
N ALA A 464 0.19 0.46 -14.05
CA ALA A 464 -0.31 1.54 -14.87
C ALA A 464 -1.02 0.99 -16.12
N THR A 465 -2.21 1.53 -16.42
CA THR A 465 -2.92 1.25 -17.67
C THR A 465 -2.45 2.19 -18.79
N ASP A 466 -3.36 2.70 -19.60
CA ASP A 466 -3.15 3.69 -20.65
C ASP A 466 -2.97 5.13 -20.14
N ILE A 467 -3.13 5.36 -18.83
CA ILE A 467 -3.01 6.66 -18.18
C ILE A 467 -1.52 7.04 -18.04
N PRO A 468 -1.10 8.24 -18.50
CA PRO A 468 0.27 8.71 -18.32
C PRO A 468 0.67 8.83 -16.85
N VAL A 469 1.92 8.48 -16.55
CA VAL A 469 2.47 8.54 -15.19
C VAL A 469 3.59 9.56 -15.10
N VAL A 470 3.47 10.45 -14.12
CA VAL A 470 4.43 11.51 -13.77
C VAL A 470 5.18 11.10 -12.51
N ALA A 471 6.51 11.08 -12.53
CA ALA A 471 7.28 10.97 -11.28
C ALA A 471 7.47 12.36 -10.66
N ILE A 472 7.26 12.47 -9.34
CA ILE A 472 7.39 13.74 -8.60
C ILE A 472 8.09 13.54 -7.25
N GLY A 473 8.79 14.58 -6.79
CA GLY A 473 9.37 14.65 -5.44
C GLY A 473 10.85 14.26 -5.36
N GLY A 474 11.68 15.23 -4.97
CA GLY A 474 13.12 15.04 -4.76
C GLY A 474 13.95 14.79 -6.03
N ILE A 475 13.37 15.01 -7.22
CA ILE A 475 14.04 14.83 -8.51
C ILE A 475 14.88 16.08 -8.85
N ASN A 476 16.18 15.87 -9.09
CA ASN A 476 17.14 16.86 -9.53
C ASN A 476 17.88 16.36 -10.80
N LEU A 477 18.80 17.16 -11.35
CA LEU A 477 19.53 16.78 -12.57
C LEU A 477 20.37 15.50 -12.41
N GLU A 478 20.91 15.24 -11.23
CA GLU A 478 21.75 14.07 -10.95
C GLU A 478 20.94 12.76 -10.99
N ARG A 479 19.67 12.80 -10.55
CA ARG A 479 18.81 11.62 -10.42
C ARG A 479 17.78 11.49 -11.55
N ALA A 480 17.61 12.52 -12.36
CA ALA A 480 16.59 12.57 -13.41
C ALA A 480 16.73 11.45 -14.44
N ALA A 481 17.97 11.07 -14.79
CA ALA A 481 18.23 10.00 -15.74
C ALA A 481 17.71 8.65 -15.22
N ASP A 482 18.03 8.31 -13.97
CA ASP A 482 17.59 7.05 -13.35
C ASP A 482 16.06 6.97 -13.26
N VAL A 483 15.41 8.07 -12.88
CA VAL A 483 13.94 8.13 -12.84
C VAL A 483 13.35 7.99 -14.25
N TRP A 484 13.92 8.66 -15.25
CA TRP A 484 13.44 8.59 -16.63
C TRP A 484 13.56 7.19 -17.22
N GLN A 485 14.64 6.47 -16.88
CA GLN A 485 14.89 5.10 -17.33
C GLN A 485 13.84 4.10 -16.81
N THR A 486 13.13 4.40 -15.70
CA THR A 486 12.00 3.56 -15.24
C THR A 486 10.83 3.51 -16.24
N GLY A 487 10.77 4.44 -17.20
CA GLY A 487 9.71 4.48 -18.20
C GLY A 487 8.51 5.34 -17.79
N VAL A 488 8.71 6.32 -16.91
CA VAL A 488 7.71 7.38 -16.67
C VAL A 488 7.50 8.24 -17.91
N ASP A 489 6.32 8.86 -17.99
CA ASP A 489 5.93 9.74 -19.08
C ASP A 489 6.38 11.19 -18.84
N SER A 490 6.68 11.56 -17.59
CA SER A 490 7.09 12.91 -17.21
C SER A 490 7.94 12.92 -15.93
N LEU A 491 8.79 13.94 -15.83
CA LEU A 491 9.48 14.30 -14.59
C LEU A 491 8.93 15.63 -14.08
N ALA A 492 8.23 15.59 -12.95
CA ALA A 492 7.80 16.78 -12.25
C ALA A 492 8.85 17.26 -11.25
N VAL A 493 9.28 18.51 -11.41
CA VAL A 493 10.40 19.10 -10.65
C VAL A 493 10.03 20.45 -10.06
N VAL A 494 10.51 20.70 -8.83
CA VAL A 494 10.31 21.96 -8.11
C VAL A 494 11.62 22.73 -8.06
N THR A 495 12.51 22.32 -7.14
CA THR A 495 13.75 23.05 -6.82
C THR A 495 14.80 23.00 -7.93
N ALA A 496 14.79 21.97 -8.77
CA ALA A 496 15.66 21.90 -9.95
C ALA A 496 15.39 23.03 -10.97
N ILE A 497 14.21 23.65 -10.90
CA ILE A 497 13.83 24.81 -11.71
C ILE A 497 13.82 26.08 -10.86
N THR A 498 13.20 26.07 -9.68
CA THR A 498 13.01 27.30 -8.89
C THR A 498 14.24 27.77 -8.12
N ARG A 499 15.30 26.96 -8.04
CA ARG A 499 16.57 27.31 -7.37
C ARG A 499 17.80 27.25 -8.27
N THR A 500 17.63 27.05 -9.57
CA THR A 500 18.75 27.07 -10.52
C THR A 500 19.23 28.50 -10.78
N ALA A 501 20.54 28.67 -10.96
CA ALA A 501 21.12 29.94 -11.39
C ALA A 501 20.87 30.22 -12.88
N ASP A 502 20.87 29.16 -13.71
CA ASP A 502 20.59 29.22 -15.14
C ASP A 502 19.39 28.32 -15.47
N LEU A 503 18.28 28.96 -15.81
CA LEU A 503 17.01 28.30 -16.11
C LEU A 503 17.04 27.62 -17.49
N GLU A 504 17.61 28.28 -18.49
CA GLU A 504 17.65 27.76 -19.85
C GLU A 504 18.53 26.51 -19.91
N GLN A 505 19.69 26.55 -19.25
CA GLN A 505 20.59 25.42 -19.18
C GLN A 505 19.94 24.24 -18.46
N ALA A 506 19.26 24.48 -17.33
CA ALA A 506 18.54 23.43 -16.61
C ALA A 506 17.47 22.75 -17.50
N VAL A 507 16.65 23.54 -18.20
CA VAL A 507 15.63 23.02 -19.13
C VAL A 507 16.27 22.25 -20.29
N ARG A 508 17.38 22.73 -20.87
CA ARG A 508 18.12 22.03 -21.92
C ARG A 508 18.66 20.68 -21.43
N HIS A 509 19.20 20.61 -20.22
CA HIS A 509 19.69 19.35 -19.64
C HIS A 509 18.57 18.33 -19.44
N PHE A 510 17.42 18.73 -18.88
CA PHE A 510 16.27 17.83 -18.76
C PHE A 510 15.77 17.36 -20.13
N ARG A 511 15.71 18.24 -21.12
CA ARG A 511 15.35 17.86 -22.49
C ARG A 511 16.31 16.83 -23.05
N HIS A 512 17.62 17.01 -22.88
CA HIS A 512 18.63 16.06 -23.33
C HIS A 512 18.43 14.67 -22.70
N ILE A 513 18.22 14.60 -21.38
CA ILE A 513 17.91 13.34 -20.67
C ILE A 513 16.66 12.67 -21.27
N MET A 514 15.65 13.45 -21.63
CA MET A 514 14.37 12.93 -22.11
C MET A 514 14.37 12.50 -23.57
N THR A 515 15.23 13.10 -24.41
CA THR A 515 15.33 12.77 -25.84
C THR A 515 16.32 11.65 -26.14
N GLY A 516 17.25 11.37 -25.23
CA GLY A 516 18.36 10.43 -25.45
C GLY A 516 19.49 11.09 -26.21
#